data_AF-K7NJ65-F1
#
_entry.id   AF-K7NJ65-F1
#
_cell.length_a   1.000
_cell.length_b   1.000
_cell.length_c   1.000
_cell.angle_alpha   90.00
_cell.angle_beta   90.00
_cell.angle_gamma   90.00
#
_symmetry.space_group_name_H-M   'P 1'
#
loop_
_entity.id
_entity.type
_entity.pdbx_description
1 polymer ?
#
loop_
_entity_poly.entity_id
_entity_poly.type
_entity_poly.pdbx_seq_one_letter_code
_entity_poly.pdbx_strand_id
1 'polypeptide(L)'
;MAMPMPLLVNCTGCQTPLQLPPGANSIRCVLCGAVSHIAASRGSAPHQGYQQHHYQPSAPPASAASPQRYSPAPPPSHGRKKAVICGISYKYSRHELKGCLNDANCMKYLLINKFKFPEASILMLNGKSFIPVL
;
A
#
# COMPACT_ATOMS: atom_id res chain seq x y z
N MET A 1 -15.52 -37.37 -0.36
CA MET A 1 -14.83 -36.18 0.20
C MET A 1 -15.03 -35.05 -0.79
N ALA A 2 -15.95 -34.11 -0.53
CA ALA A 2 -16.23 -33.01 -1.46
C ALA A 2 -15.12 -31.96 -1.34
N MET A 3 -14.39 -31.69 -2.42
CA MET A 3 -13.43 -30.59 -2.50
C MET A 3 -14.22 -29.28 -2.68
N PRO A 4 -14.15 -28.32 -1.75
CA PRO A 4 -14.85 -27.04 -1.89
C PRO A 4 -14.31 -26.26 -3.10
N MET A 5 -15.21 -25.80 -3.97
CA MET A 5 -14.85 -24.99 -5.15
C MET A 5 -14.22 -23.66 -4.70
N PRO A 6 -13.15 -23.19 -5.36
CA PRO A 6 -12.53 -21.91 -5.03
C PRO A 6 -13.49 -20.77 -5.37
N LEU A 7 -13.77 -19.91 -4.38
CA LEU A 7 -14.54 -18.69 -4.60
C LEU A 7 -13.67 -17.69 -5.37
N LEU A 8 -14.13 -17.22 -6.53
CA LEU A 8 -13.48 -16.15 -7.29
C LEU A 8 -14.07 -14.79 -6.87
N VAL A 9 -13.20 -13.88 -6.46
CA VAL A 9 -13.56 -12.49 -6.15
C VAL A 9 -12.65 -11.54 -6.92
N ASN A 10 -13.23 -10.52 -7.54
CA ASN A 10 -12.46 -9.51 -8.23
C ASN A 10 -11.84 -8.53 -7.23
N CYS A 11 -10.56 -8.23 -7.42
CA CYS A 11 -9.85 -7.25 -6.62
C CYS A 11 -10.53 -5.88 -6.67
N THR A 12 -10.80 -5.27 -5.53
CA THR A 12 -11.38 -3.91 -5.43
C THR A 12 -10.50 -2.82 -6.04
N GLY A 13 -9.20 -3.05 -6.16
CA GLY A 13 -8.25 -2.09 -6.74
C GLY A 13 -8.05 -2.22 -8.25
N CYS A 14 -7.80 -3.45 -8.74
CA CYS A 14 -7.40 -3.68 -10.14
C CYS A 14 -8.31 -4.65 -10.90
N GLN A 15 -9.43 -5.06 -10.30
CA GLN A 15 -10.43 -5.99 -10.85
C GLN A 15 -9.92 -7.38 -11.25
N THR A 16 -8.63 -7.68 -11.04
CA THR A 16 -8.07 -9.01 -11.28
C THR A 16 -8.83 -10.07 -10.47
N PRO A 17 -9.27 -11.18 -11.08
CA PRO A 17 -9.91 -12.28 -10.37
C PRO A 17 -8.93 -12.97 -9.43
N LEU A 18 -9.32 -13.13 -8.17
CA LEU A 18 -8.52 -13.76 -7.12
C LEU A 18 -9.23 -15.03 -6.63
N GLN A 19 -8.48 -16.11 -6.46
CA GLN A 19 -8.97 -17.34 -5.86
C GLN A 19 -8.85 -17.28 -4.34
N LEU A 20 -9.95 -17.56 -3.66
CA LEU A 20 -9.97 -17.64 -2.21
C LEU A 20 -9.84 -19.08 -1.70
N PRO A 21 -9.05 -19.30 -0.64
CA PRO A 21 -9.22 -20.47 0.20
C PRO A 21 -10.61 -20.49 0.85
N PRO A 22 -11.21 -21.67 1.05
CA PRO A 22 -12.46 -21.81 1.80
C PRO A 22 -12.36 -21.15 3.18
N GLY A 23 -13.33 -20.31 3.54
CA GLY A 23 -13.39 -19.63 4.85
C GLY A 23 -12.58 -18.33 4.97
N ALA A 24 -11.94 -17.86 3.90
CA ALA A 24 -11.25 -16.56 3.93
C ALA A 24 -12.26 -15.38 3.85
N ASN A 25 -12.17 -14.46 4.81
CA ASN A 25 -13.01 -13.25 4.86
C ASN A 25 -12.39 -12.02 4.17
N SER A 26 -11.11 -12.11 3.79
CA SER A 26 -10.42 -11.08 3.03
C SER A 26 -9.25 -11.68 2.23
N ILE A 27 -8.86 -11.00 1.15
CA ILE A 27 -7.71 -11.37 0.32
C ILE A 27 -6.93 -10.14 -0.10
N ARG A 28 -5.60 -10.23 -0.08
CA ARG A 28 -4.70 -9.19 -0.58
C ARG A 28 -4.27 -9.50 -2.01
N CYS A 29 -4.48 -8.56 -2.92
CA CYS A 29 -4.03 -8.69 -4.29
C CYS A 29 -2.51 -8.60 -4.39
N VAL A 30 -1.86 -9.58 -5.04
CA VAL A 30 -0.41 -9.55 -5.30
C VAL A 30 0.01 -8.45 -6.28
N LEU A 31 -0.90 -8.05 -7.18
CA LEU A 31 -0.58 -7.09 -8.24
C LEU A 31 -0.64 -5.64 -7.74
N CYS A 32 -1.73 -5.25 -7.06
CA CYS A 32 -1.92 -3.86 -6.61
C CYS A 32 -1.85 -3.67 -5.09
N GLY A 33 -1.76 -4.75 -4.30
CA GLY A 33 -1.68 -4.68 -2.84
C GLY A 33 -2.99 -4.38 -2.12
N ALA A 34 -4.08 -4.07 -2.85
CA ALA A 34 -5.41 -3.81 -2.28
C ALA A 34 -5.93 -5.02 -1.50
N VAL A 35 -6.64 -4.75 -0.39
CA VAL A 35 -7.33 -5.77 0.41
C VAL A 35 -8.80 -5.74 0.03
N SER A 36 -9.31 -6.85 -0.49
CA SER A 36 -10.73 -7.05 -0.77
C SER A 36 -11.35 -7.82 0.38
N HIS A 37 -12.38 -7.26 1.00
CA HIS A 37 -13.19 -7.94 2.02
C HIS A 37 -14.33 -8.69 1.34
N ILE A 38 -14.49 -9.96 1.68
CA ILE A 38 -15.57 -10.80 1.14
C ILE A 38 -16.72 -10.72 2.13
N ALA A 39 -17.82 -10.11 1.72
CA ALA A 39 -19.05 -10.19 2.49
C ALA A 39 -19.49 -11.66 2.53
N ALA A 40 -19.58 -12.24 3.72
CA ALA A 40 -20.31 -13.49 3.89
C ALA A 40 -21.73 -13.23 3.40
N SER A 41 -22.12 -13.86 2.31
CA SER A 41 -23.42 -13.73 1.70
C SER A 41 -24.48 -14.27 2.66
N ARG A 42 -24.95 -13.41 3.58
CA ARG A 42 -26.26 -13.57 4.20
C ARG A 42 -27.28 -13.18 3.13
N GLY A 43 -28.11 -14.15 2.77
CA GLY A 43 -29.01 -14.08 1.64
C GLY A 43 -30.18 -13.11 1.78
N SER A 44 -31.06 -13.24 0.77
CA SER A 44 -32.35 -12.59 0.50
C SER A 44 -32.34 -11.25 -0.26
N ALA A 45 -32.84 -11.36 -1.49
CA ALA A 45 -33.23 -10.36 -2.51
C ALA A 45 -34.54 -9.60 -2.10
N PRO A 46 -35.32 -8.91 -2.97
CA PRO A 46 -35.12 -8.50 -4.38
C PRO A 46 -35.50 -7.03 -4.69
N HIS A 47 -35.24 -6.64 -5.93
CA HIS A 47 -35.63 -5.38 -6.58
C HIS A 47 -36.96 -5.55 -7.33
N GLN A 48 -38.05 -4.90 -6.90
CA GLN A 48 -39.27 -4.45 -7.64
C GLN A 48 -40.09 -3.56 -6.66
N GLY A 49 -40.77 -2.46 -6.96
CA GLY A 49 -41.09 -1.67 -8.14
C GLY A 49 -42.18 -0.67 -7.70
N TYR A 50 -42.21 0.53 -8.30
CA TYR A 50 -43.30 1.53 -8.31
C TYR A 50 -43.80 2.14 -6.98
N GLN A 51 -43.62 3.46 -6.81
CA GLN A 51 -44.77 4.38 -6.80
C GLN A 51 -44.38 5.86 -6.96
N GLN A 52 -45.26 6.55 -7.68
CA GLN A 52 -45.22 7.90 -8.22
C GLN A 52 -45.11 9.00 -7.13
N HIS A 53 -44.35 10.05 -7.46
CA HIS A 53 -44.26 11.31 -6.74
C HIS A 53 -45.61 12.07 -6.62
N HIS A 54 -45.91 12.57 -5.42
CA HIS A 54 -46.66 13.81 -5.21
C HIS A 54 -45.90 14.69 -4.19
N TYR A 55 -45.59 15.93 -4.60
CA TYR A 55 -45.42 17.19 -3.82
C TYR A 55 -44.85 17.08 -2.38
N GLN A 56 -43.79 17.79 -1.92
CA GLN A 56 -43.23 19.11 -2.21
C GLN A 56 -42.00 19.31 -1.24
N PRO A 57 -41.46 20.52 -1.01
CA PRO A 57 -40.20 21.07 -1.51
C PRO A 57 -39.01 21.05 -0.49
N SER A 58 -37.86 21.58 -0.95
CA SER A 58 -36.80 22.33 -0.23
C SER A 58 -35.41 21.70 -0.12
N ALA A 59 -34.46 22.26 -0.91
CA ALA A 59 -33.08 22.61 -0.55
C ALA A 59 -32.37 23.20 -1.78
N PRO A 60 -31.47 24.20 -1.64
CA PRO A 60 -30.74 24.77 -2.78
C PRO A 60 -29.85 23.69 -3.43
N PRO A 61 -29.59 23.76 -4.76
CA PRO A 61 -28.69 22.81 -5.39
C PRO A 61 -27.29 23.01 -4.83
N ALA A 62 -26.83 22.04 -4.02
CA ALA A 62 -25.41 21.85 -3.79
C ALA A 62 -24.77 21.76 -5.18
N SER A 63 -23.85 22.67 -5.46
CA SER A 63 -23.00 22.65 -6.64
C SER A 63 -22.57 21.21 -6.87
N ALA A 64 -22.96 20.66 -8.03
CA ALA A 64 -22.55 19.33 -8.46
C ALA A 64 -21.02 19.32 -8.45
N ALA A 65 -20.44 18.82 -7.36
CA ALA A 65 -19.05 18.47 -7.31
C ALA A 65 -18.88 17.44 -8.43
N SER A 66 -18.23 17.87 -9.50
CA SER A 66 -17.79 17.01 -10.58
C SER A 66 -17.22 15.74 -9.97
N PRO A 67 -17.49 14.55 -10.55
CA PRO A 67 -16.93 13.31 -10.04
C PRO A 67 -15.42 13.48 -10.12
N GLN A 68 -14.79 13.75 -8.97
CA GLN A 68 -13.35 13.81 -8.83
C GLN A 68 -12.89 12.43 -9.25
N ARG A 69 -12.40 12.34 -10.49
CA ARG A 69 -11.73 11.17 -11.04
C ARG A 69 -10.63 10.87 -10.03
N TYR A 70 -10.87 9.87 -9.17
CA TYR A 70 -9.88 9.40 -8.22
C TYR A 70 -8.76 8.80 -9.07
N SER A 71 -7.80 9.64 -9.44
CA SER A 71 -6.56 9.17 -10.06
C SER A 71 -5.88 8.31 -9.01
N PRO A 72 -5.64 7.02 -9.27
CA PRO A 72 -4.82 6.20 -8.40
C PRO A 72 -3.50 6.93 -8.19
N ALA A 73 -3.06 7.05 -6.93
CA ALA A 73 -1.73 7.56 -6.66
C ALA A 73 -0.72 6.76 -7.50
N PRO A 74 0.25 7.41 -8.13
CA PRO A 74 1.24 6.71 -8.94
C PRO A 74 1.87 5.60 -8.11
N PRO A 75 2.08 4.40 -8.69
CA PRO A 75 2.68 3.29 -7.96
C PRO A 75 4.01 3.76 -7.36
N PRO A 76 4.32 3.39 -6.10
CA PRO A 76 5.55 3.82 -5.46
C PRO A 76 6.74 3.47 -6.35
N SER A 77 7.54 4.48 -6.70
CA SER A 77 8.70 4.39 -7.61
C SER A 77 9.73 3.33 -7.20
N HIS A 78 9.68 2.85 -5.96
CA HIS A 78 10.64 1.93 -5.38
C HIS A 78 10.06 0.58 -4.93
N GLY A 79 8.82 0.25 -5.31
CA GLY A 79 8.17 -0.99 -4.88
C GLY A 79 8.07 -1.11 -3.34
N ARG A 80 8.05 -2.34 -2.81
CA ARG A 80 7.86 -2.60 -1.36
C ARG A 80 9.15 -2.59 -0.54
N LYS A 81 10.31 -2.50 -1.18
CA LYS A 81 11.62 -2.58 -0.51
C LYS A 81 12.05 -1.17 -0.10
N LYS A 82 12.21 -0.96 1.20
CA LYS A 82 12.65 0.30 1.80
C LYS A 82 13.59 -0.01 2.96
N ALA A 83 14.63 0.78 3.13
CA ALA A 83 15.58 0.60 4.22
C ALA A 83 15.99 1.93 4.84
N VAL A 84 16.28 1.90 6.13
CA VAL A 84 16.98 2.98 6.83
C VAL A 84 18.25 2.37 7.41
N ILE A 85 19.39 3.00 7.15
CA ILE A 85 20.70 2.55 7.65
C ILE A 85 21.24 3.66 8.55
N CYS A 86 21.64 3.31 9.76
CA CYS A 86 22.25 4.27 10.68
C CYS A 86 23.70 3.91 10.97
N GLY A 87 24.61 4.87 10.79
CA GLY A 87 26.02 4.75 11.13
C GLY A 87 26.45 5.89 12.04
N ILE A 88 26.61 5.61 13.34
CA ILE A 88 26.99 6.61 14.34
C ILE A 88 28.36 6.25 14.90
N SER A 89 29.35 7.09 14.60
CA SER A 89 30.71 6.95 15.14
C SER A 89 30.95 7.77 16.40
N TYR A 90 30.00 8.61 16.83
CA TYR A 90 30.17 9.53 17.97
C TYR A 90 31.52 10.28 17.95
N LYS A 91 31.93 10.76 16.76
CA LYS A 91 33.20 11.46 16.59
C LYS A 91 33.31 12.63 17.57
N TYR A 92 34.51 12.85 18.12
CA TYR A 92 34.78 13.92 19.08
C TYR A 92 34.09 13.73 20.45
N SER A 93 33.67 12.50 20.77
CA SER A 93 33.14 12.15 22.08
C SER A 93 34.07 11.17 22.81
N ARG A 94 33.88 11.04 24.13
CA ARG A 94 34.55 10.04 24.97
C ARG A 94 34.32 8.58 24.57
N HIS A 95 33.31 8.29 23.73
CA HIS A 95 32.94 6.95 23.29
C HIS A 95 32.97 6.83 21.76
N GLU A 96 33.94 7.47 21.11
CA GLU A 96 34.09 7.41 19.66
C GLU A 96 34.28 5.95 19.17
N LEU A 97 33.47 5.57 18.18
CA LEU A 97 33.48 4.25 17.57
C LEU A 97 34.10 4.32 16.16
N LYS A 98 35.09 3.46 15.94
CA LYS A 98 35.69 3.24 14.61
C LYS A 98 34.86 2.19 13.85
N GLY A 99 34.86 2.28 12.52
CA GLY A 99 34.24 1.26 11.67
C GLY A 99 32.74 1.43 11.41
N CYS A 100 31.94 2.02 12.31
CA CYS A 100 30.47 2.08 12.16
C CYS A 100 29.98 2.72 10.84
N LEU A 101 30.68 3.75 10.34
CA LEU A 101 30.37 4.36 9.03
C LEU A 101 30.68 3.42 7.86
N ASN A 102 31.75 2.65 7.97
CA ASN A 102 32.10 1.64 6.98
C ASN A 102 31.05 0.53 6.96
N ASP A 103 30.64 0.03 8.13
CA ASP A 103 29.62 -1.01 8.22
C ASP A 103 28.30 -0.57 7.59
N ALA A 104 27.89 0.68 7.83
CA ALA A 104 26.72 1.27 7.19
C ALA A 104 26.85 1.33 5.65
N ASN A 105 28.03 1.68 5.12
CA ASN A 105 28.29 1.65 3.68
C ASN A 105 28.26 0.24 3.10
N CYS A 106 28.87 -0.73 3.78
CA CYS A 106 28.83 -2.14 3.40
C CYS A 106 27.38 -2.65 3.38
N MET A 107 26.55 -2.27 4.35
CA MET A 107 25.13 -2.61 4.36
C MET A 107 24.37 -1.97 3.19
N LYS A 108 24.63 -0.70 2.86
CA LYS A 108 24.05 -0.04 1.68
C LYS A 108 24.42 -0.80 0.40
N TYR A 109 25.70 -1.14 0.25
CA TYR A 109 26.21 -1.90 -0.90
C TYR A 109 25.53 -3.27 -1.01
N LEU A 110 25.41 -4.00 0.09
CA LEU A 110 24.76 -5.32 0.12
C LEU A 110 23.29 -5.23 -0.30
N LEU A 111 22.56 -4.25 0.24
CA LEU A 111 21.13 -4.06 -0.05
C LEU A 111 20.88 -3.75 -1.53
N ILE A 112 21.72 -2.91 -2.14
CA ILE A 112 21.61 -2.56 -3.57
C ILE A 112 22.00 -3.76 -4.43
N ASN A 113 23.20 -4.30 -4.24
CA ASN A 113 23.78 -5.23 -5.21
C ASN A 113 23.23 -6.65 -5.09
N LYS A 114 23.01 -7.13 -3.85
CA LYS A 114 22.52 -8.49 -3.60
C LYS A 114 21.01 -8.53 -3.50
N PHE A 115 20.43 -7.66 -2.67
CA PHE A 115 18.99 -7.69 -2.40
C PHE A 115 18.15 -6.84 -3.35
N LYS A 116 18.79 -6.13 -4.29
CA LYS A 116 18.15 -5.35 -5.35
C LYS A 116 17.18 -4.30 -4.78
N PHE A 117 17.59 -3.60 -3.73
CA PHE A 117 16.90 -2.40 -3.28
C PHE A 117 17.20 -1.26 -4.27
N PRO A 118 16.17 -0.51 -4.73
CA PRO A 118 16.40 0.75 -5.42
C PRO A 118 17.17 1.70 -4.51
N GLU A 119 18.22 2.36 -5.00
CA GLU A 119 19.06 3.21 -4.15
C GLU A 119 18.27 4.34 -3.49
N ALA A 120 17.37 5.00 -4.25
CA ALA A 120 16.50 6.06 -3.74
C ALA A 120 15.47 5.58 -2.67
N SER A 121 15.39 4.27 -2.41
CA SER A 121 14.57 3.70 -1.32
C SER A 121 15.32 3.49 -0.01
N ILE A 122 16.63 3.81 0.02
CA ILE A 122 17.51 3.62 1.16
C ILE A 122 17.88 4.99 1.73
N LEU A 123 17.42 5.26 2.95
CA LEU A 123 17.82 6.46 3.69
C LEU A 123 19.02 6.13 4.58
N MET A 124 20.12 6.86 4.41
CA MET A 124 21.32 6.67 5.25
C MET A 124 21.46 7.82 6.24
N LEU A 125 21.31 7.51 7.52
CA LEU A 125 21.50 8.43 8.65
C LEU A 125 22.93 8.28 9.17
N ASN A 126 23.79 9.23 8.86
CA ASN A 126 25.14 9.28 9.40
C ASN A 126 25.42 10.67 9.98
N GLY A 127 26.46 10.78 10.81
CA GLY A 127 26.82 12.02 11.48
C GLY A 127 27.41 13.12 10.58
N LYS A 128 27.51 12.91 9.26
CA LYS A 128 27.80 13.99 8.32
C LYS A 128 26.46 14.61 7.96
N SER A 129 26.32 15.91 8.20
CA SER A 129 25.15 16.73 7.88
C SER A 129 24.40 16.24 6.64
N PHE A 130 23.12 15.91 6.81
CA PHE A 130 22.17 15.77 5.72
C PHE A 130 22.18 17.09 4.95
N ILE A 131 22.89 17.12 3.82
CA ILE A 131 22.61 18.10 2.78
C ILE A 131 21.71 17.35 1.80
N PRO A 132 20.38 17.49 1.88
CA PRO A 132 19.56 17.14 0.74
C PRO A 132 20.02 18.03 -0.41
N VAL A 133 20.60 17.43 -1.45
CA VAL A 133 20.74 18.10 -2.73
C VAL A 133 19.31 18.27 -3.25
N LEU A 134 18.74 19.46 -3.02
CA LEU A 134 17.56 19.98 -3.70
C LEU A 134 18.00 20.66 -4.99
#